data_AF-A0A260ZUC5-F1
#
_entry.id   AF-A0A260ZUC5-F1
#
_cell.length_a   1.000
_cell.length_b   1.000
_cell.length_c   1.000
_cell.angle_alpha   90.00
_cell.angle_beta   90.00
_cell.angle_gamma   90.00
#
_symmetry.space_group_name_H-M   'P 1'
#
loop_
_entity.id
_entity.type
_entity.pdbx_description
1 polymer ?
#
loop_
_entity_poly.entity_id
_entity_poly.type
_entity_poly.pdbx_seq_one_letter_code
_entity_poly.pdbx_strand_id
1 'polypeptide(L)'
;MKLFEFPFVPLKQILNLFQNHELYFLGLCSKRSRIIVQQTMKKVWRTIMSLNEFNSNRMLLQKMNGIADELLMWTNYDHPFNHDLHPIEFRNQSIIYCYEGTNIECRISQNPTDGSPVIWCDNKHKNILPLAIHYSICQVFNLIDTIQIIFELSERADFPEINRIDNLRLIGSPMQADEYDEFFEKVQVSNHLKISSPLERGVIKEDSMLLSTNHLICNQIDWITMRHLMNFKGKTAIITGGLHVRTQEIIDFLNNWMNGGNENLEMIIVTLNSSVPNIDLSSIQENFNFKSWNPKKRGGRFKYTAIHAYSHKTDLLDCTNAMDLERKTDNKLATVKIEKDSFIFFVWNDPFPDSMDTISDMQQIVNPFTGKKREYHAYEFAIKCVLDNVDILETEGIHTDKENHFDIPWKLEILRDGDFLSIYLDCVKLNCEDPWEVTTETTVQVLSKNGDLQTMKKICQFGNANSIFTSEIDIGIIRRL
;
A
#
# COMPACT_ATOMS: atom_id res chain seq x y z
N MET A 1 1.42 19.59 -34.98
CA MET A 1 0.31 19.86 -34.04
C MET A 1 0.60 21.18 -33.34
N LYS A 2 -0.25 22.20 -33.53
CA LYS A 2 -0.03 23.56 -33.00
C LYS A 2 0.08 23.63 -31.47
N LEU A 3 -0.44 22.63 -30.76
CA LEU A 3 -0.34 22.52 -29.30
C LEU A 3 1.10 22.65 -28.78
N PHE A 4 2.11 22.16 -29.52
CA PHE A 4 3.51 22.22 -29.07
C PHE A 4 4.25 23.50 -29.48
N GLU A 5 3.55 24.48 -30.06
CA GLU A 5 4.08 25.81 -30.35
C GLU A 5 3.98 26.73 -29.13
N PHE A 6 3.11 26.39 -28.15
CA PHE A 6 3.02 27.13 -26.89
C PHE A 6 4.31 26.99 -26.06
N PRO A 7 4.73 28.07 -25.36
CA PRO A 7 5.77 27.97 -24.33
C PRO A 7 5.39 26.95 -23.24
N PHE A 8 6.39 26.42 -22.54
CA PHE A 8 6.20 25.29 -21.61
C PHE A 8 5.16 25.58 -20.51
N VAL A 9 5.12 26.80 -19.95
CA VAL A 9 4.20 27.13 -18.85
C VAL A 9 2.72 27.12 -19.29
N PRO A 10 2.31 27.86 -20.35
CA PRO A 10 0.95 27.73 -20.90
C PRO A 10 0.63 26.30 -21.36
N LEU A 11 1.58 25.63 -22.02
CA LEU A 11 1.39 24.25 -22.46
C LEU A 11 1.08 23.32 -21.28
N LYS A 12 1.84 23.44 -20.19
CA LYS A 12 1.62 22.67 -18.96
C LYS A 12 0.25 22.95 -18.35
N GLN A 13 -0.22 24.20 -18.35
CA GLN A 13 -1.57 24.53 -17.87
C GLN A 13 -2.66 23.89 -18.72
N ILE A 14 -2.52 23.90 -20.05
CA ILE A 14 -3.45 23.23 -20.96
C ILE A 14 -3.48 21.72 -20.69
N LEU A 15 -2.30 21.09 -20.57
CA LEU A 15 -2.20 19.65 -20.34
C LEU A 15 -2.72 19.22 -18.97
N ASN A 16 -2.71 20.09 -17.96
CA ASN A 16 -3.34 19.80 -16.66
C ASN A 16 -4.87 19.74 -16.73
N LEU A 17 -5.49 20.22 -17.81
CA LEU A 17 -6.93 20.10 -18.04
C LEU A 17 -7.30 18.78 -18.74
N PHE A 18 -6.32 18.04 -19.24
CA PHE A 18 -6.54 16.79 -19.95
C PHE A 18 -6.84 15.66 -18.95
N GLN A 19 -7.71 14.76 -19.35
CA GLN A 19 -7.92 13.49 -18.67
C GLN A 19 -6.70 12.57 -18.88
N ASN A 20 -6.53 11.60 -17.98
CA ASN A 20 -5.39 10.67 -18.01
C ASN A 20 -5.24 9.97 -19.36
N HIS A 21 -6.35 9.58 -19.99
CA HIS A 21 -6.31 8.88 -21.28
C HIS A 21 -5.97 9.80 -22.46
N GLU A 22 -6.36 11.07 -22.40
CA GLU A 22 -5.98 12.06 -23.42
C GLU A 22 -4.48 12.30 -23.39
N LEU A 23 -3.89 12.40 -22.18
CA LEU A 23 -2.45 12.46 -21.99
C LEU A 23 -1.74 11.20 -22.47
N TYR A 24 -2.33 10.03 -22.25
CA TYR A 24 -1.82 8.77 -22.76
C TYR A 24 -1.74 8.75 -24.29
N PHE A 25 -2.86 9.03 -24.98
CA PHE A 25 -2.88 9.07 -26.44
C PHE A 25 -1.97 10.16 -27.02
N LEU A 26 -1.90 11.33 -26.37
CA LEU A 26 -0.96 12.38 -26.73
C LEU A 26 0.49 11.89 -26.66
N GLY A 27 0.85 11.14 -25.61
CA GLY A 27 2.18 10.56 -25.43
C GLY A 27 2.55 9.50 -26.46
N LEU A 28 1.57 8.93 -27.16
CA LEU A 28 1.78 7.98 -28.25
C LEU A 28 2.06 8.65 -29.59
N CYS A 29 1.64 9.91 -29.80
CA CYS A 29 1.75 10.57 -31.10
C CYS A 29 3.20 10.82 -31.57
N SER A 30 4.15 11.04 -30.65
CA SER A 30 5.55 11.33 -31.00
C SER A 30 6.49 11.22 -29.79
N LYS A 31 7.80 11.13 -30.03
CA LYS A 31 8.81 11.22 -28.95
C LYS A 31 8.72 12.57 -28.19
N ARG A 32 8.48 13.67 -28.92
CA ARG A 32 8.38 15.01 -28.32
C ARG A 32 7.17 15.12 -27.39
N SER A 33 6.00 14.65 -27.84
CA SER A 33 4.78 14.66 -27.03
C SER A 33 4.91 13.80 -25.79
N ARG A 34 5.53 12.62 -25.91
CA ARG A 34 5.85 11.75 -24.77
C ARG A 34 6.67 12.46 -23.70
N ILE A 35 7.78 13.10 -24.08
CA ILE A 35 8.63 13.84 -23.13
C ILE A 35 7.85 14.93 -22.42
N ILE A 36 6.98 15.66 -23.14
CA ILE A 36 6.14 16.71 -22.55
C ILE A 36 5.12 16.11 -21.55
N VAL A 37 4.49 14.99 -21.89
CA VAL A 37 3.56 14.27 -21.01
C VAL A 37 4.29 13.82 -19.73
N GLN A 38 5.48 13.23 -19.86
CA GLN A 38 6.31 12.80 -18.72
C GLN A 38 6.70 13.97 -17.80
N GLN A 39 6.95 15.16 -18.36
CA GLN A 39 7.28 16.36 -17.56
C GLN A 39 6.06 16.95 -16.83
N THR A 40 4.85 16.65 -17.31
CA THR A 40 3.60 17.18 -16.78
C THR A 40 2.98 16.23 -15.75
N MET A 41 3.05 14.92 -15.99
CA MET A 41 2.54 13.87 -15.11
C MET A 41 3.47 13.63 -13.92
N LYS A 42 3.06 14.03 -12.71
CA LYS A 42 3.86 13.87 -11.47
C LYS A 42 3.22 13.02 -10.35
N LYS A 43 1.99 12.55 -10.55
CA LYS A 43 1.14 12.02 -9.46
C LYS A 43 0.88 10.51 -9.53
N VAL A 44 1.38 9.82 -10.56
CA VAL A 44 1.11 8.40 -10.82
C VAL A 44 2.40 7.61 -10.70
N TRP A 45 2.32 6.44 -10.07
CA TRP A 45 3.49 5.62 -9.74
C TRP A 45 3.49 4.27 -10.44
N ARG A 46 2.31 3.68 -10.58
CA ARG A 46 2.11 2.31 -11.05
C ARG A 46 0.87 2.24 -11.92
N THR A 47 0.81 1.21 -12.76
CA THR A 47 -0.41 0.84 -13.47
C THR A 47 -0.86 -0.56 -13.05
N ILE A 48 -2.17 -0.78 -13.03
CA ILE A 48 -2.80 -2.02 -12.58
C ILE A 48 -3.69 -2.55 -13.69
N MET A 49 -3.53 -3.84 -14.01
CA MET A 49 -4.44 -4.60 -14.87
C MET A 49 -5.59 -5.13 -14.03
N SER A 50 -6.81 -4.68 -14.29
CA SER A 50 -8.01 -5.18 -13.62
C SER A 50 -8.81 -6.05 -14.59
N LEU A 51 -8.91 -7.34 -14.27
CA LEU A 51 -9.68 -8.33 -15.03
C LEU A 51 -10.86 -8.77 -14.16
N ASN A 52 -12.08 -8.47 -14.61
CA ASN A 52 -13.30 -8.74 -13.87
C ASN A 52 -14.48 -8.91 -14.85
N GLU A 53 -15.21 -10.03 -14.74
CA GLU A 53 -16.33 -10.39 -15.62
C GLU A 53 -17.43 -9.31 -15.62
N PHE A 54 -17.74 -8.72 -14.46
CA PHE A 54 -18.86 -7.81 -14.27
C PHE A 54 -18.58 -6.36 -14.69
N ASN A 55 -17.30 -5.95 -14.69
CA ASN A 55 -16.94 -4.54 -14.85
C ASN A 55 -16.13 -4.23 -16.12
N SER A 56 -15.99 -5.19 -17.03
CA SER A 56 -15.05 -5.14 -18.17
C SER A 56 -13.59 -4.99 -17.74
N ASN A 57 -12.67 -5.38 -18.62
CA ASN A 57 -11.24 -5.28 -18.32
C ASN A 57 -10.75 -3.83 -18.41
N ARG A 58 -9.99 -3.39 -17.39
CA ARG A 58 -9.58 -1.98 -17.21
C ARG A 58 -8.13 -1.82 -16.81
N MET A 59 -7.48 -0.82 -17.41
CA MET A 59 -6.17 -0.32 -16.98
C MET A 59 -6.38 0.83 -16.01
N LEU A 60 -5.74 0.74 -14.84
CA LEU A 60 -5.81 1.76 -13.81
C LEU A 60 -4.44 2.42 -13.62
N LEU A 61 -4.44 3.68 -13.18
CA LEU A 61 -3.27 4.43 -12.74
C LEU A 61 -3.34 4.64 -11.23
N GLN A 62 -2.35 4.10 -10.52
CA GLN A 62 -2.29 4.18 -9.06
C GLN A 62 -1.36 5.32 -8.59
N LYS A 63 -1.89 6.14 -7.68
CA LYS A 63 -1.21 7.24 -6.97
C LYS A 63 -0.52 6.72 -5.70
N MET A 64 0.39 7.50 -5.12
CA MET A 64 1.14 7.09 -3.90
C MET A 64 0.25 6.78 -2.71
N ASN A 65 -0.87 7.48 -2.58
CA ASN A 65 -1.83 7.27 -1.50
C ASN A 65 -2.70 6.01 -1.70
N GLY A 66 -2.42 5.19 -2.71
CA GLY A 66 -3.13 3.95 -3.01
C GLY A 66 -4.40 4.12 -3.84
N ILE A 67 -4.87 5.36 -4.07
CA ILE A 67 -6.03 5.64 -4.93
C ILE A 67 -5.67 5.31 -6.37
N ALA A 68 -6.56 4.59 -7.06
CA ALA A 68 -6.42 4.25 -8.46
C ALA A 68 -7.52 4.93 -9.27
N ASP A 69 -7.13 5.59 -10.36
CA ASP A 69 -8.05 6.17 -11.34
C ASP A 69 -8.06 5.30 -12.59
N GLU A 70 -9.20 5.21 -13.26
CA GLU A 70 -9.27 4.53 -14.55
C GLU A 70 -8.51 5.29 -15.65
N LEU A 71 -7.83 4.53 -16.51
CA LEU A 71 -7.22 5.04 -17.72
C LEU A 71 -8.05 4.67 -18.96
N LEU A 72 -8.24 3.37 -19.19
CA LEU A 72 -8.91 2.85 -20.38
C LEU A 72 -9.40 1.43 -20.15
N MET A 73 -10.29 0.99 -21.03
CA MET A 73 -10.81 -0.37 -21.09
C MET A 73 -10.15 -1.15 -22.23
N TRP A 74 -10.12 -2.48 -22.13
CA TRP A 74 -9.82 -3.33 -23.28
C TRP A 74 -10.77 -4.51 -23.38
N THR A 75 -10.95 -5.02 -24.59
CA THR A 75 -11.76 -6.21 -24.87
C THR A 75 -11.33 -6.86 -26.20
N ASN A 76 -11.92 -8.00 -26.52
CA ASN A 76 -11.77 -8.69 -27.80
C ASN A 76 -13.11 -8.76 -28.53
N TYR A 77 -13.11 -8.94 -29.85
CA TYR A 77 -14.35 -8.91 -30.64
C TYR A 77 -15.38 -10.01 -30.30
N ASP A 78 -14.94 -11.13 -29.70
CA ASP A 78 -15.79 -12.30 -29.45
C ASP A 78 -16.38 -12.31 -28.03
N HIS A 79 -16.07 -11.31 -27.19
CA HIS A 79 -16.48 -11.32 -25.78
C HIS A 79 -18.00 -11.05 -25.63
N PRO A 80 -18.74 -11.87 -24.86
CA PRO A 80 -20.22 -11.89 -24.86
C PRO A 80 -20.87 -10.60 -24.34
N PHE A 81 -20.20 -9.87 -23.45
CA PHE A 81 -20.69 -8.62 -22.85
C PHE A 81 -20.51 -7.36 -23.73
N ASN A 82 -20.04 -7.51 -24.97
CA ASN A 82 -19.70 -6.38 -25.84
C ASN A 82 -20.87 -5.73 -26.59
N HIS A 83 -22.09 -6.28 -26.48
CA HIS A 83 -23.24 -5.80 -27.26
C HIS A 83 -23.56 -4.31 -27.01
N ASP A 84 -23.27 -3.82 -25.80
CA ASP A 84 -23.54 -2.44 -25.38
C ASP A 84 -22.32 -1.50 -25.52
N LEU A 85 -21.14 -2.01 -25.85
CA LEU A 85 -19.90 -1.24 -26.00
C LEU A 85 -19.59 -0.82 -27.44
N HIS A 86 -20.48 -1.12 -28.40
CA HIS A 86 -20.27 -0.80 -29.82
C HIS A 86 -20.52 0.68 -30.14
N PRO A 87 -19.51 1.51 -30.51
CA PRO A 87 -19.79 2.79 -31.13
C PRO A 87 -20.13 2.67 -32.61
N ILE A 88 -20.89 3.66 -33.07
CA ILE A 88 -21.60 3.72 -34.36
C ILE A 88 -20.63 3.80 -35.58
N GLU A 89 -19.33 4.07 -35.39
CA GLU A 89 -18.34 4.23 -36.47
C GLU A 89 -16.99 3.52 -36.18
N PHE A 90 -16.99 2.19 -36.15
CA PHE A 90 -15.80 1.35 -35.86
C PHE A 90 -14.60 1.47 -36.83
N ARG A 91 -14.78 2.02 -38.04
CA ARG A 91 -13.88 1.72 -39.17
C ARG A 91 -12.63 2.60 -39.29
N ASN A 92 -12.53 3.72 -38.56
CA ASN A 92 -11.56 4.76 -38.92
C ASN A 92 -10.43 5.02 -37.92
N GLN A 93 -10.41 4.37 -36.74
CA GLN A 93 -9.36 4.59 -35.73
C GLN A 93 -8.69 3.28 -35.31
N SER A 94 -7.38 3.21 -35.48
CA SER A 94 -6.55 2.09 -35.02
C SER A 94 -5.28 2.54 -34.33
N ILE A 95 -4.81 1.67 -33.45
CA ILE A 95 -3.53 1.75 -32.77
C ILE A 95 -2.83 0.40 -32.90
N ILE A 96 -1.50 0.42 -32.98
CA ILE A 96 -0.70 -0.80 -33.00
C ILE A 96 0.11 -0.84 -31.72
N TYR A 97 -0.08 -1.89 -30.94
CA TYR A 97 0.78 -2.21 -29.81
C TYR A 97 1.85 -3.21 -30.25
N CYS A 98 3.05 -3.09 -29.70
CA CYS A 98 4.15 -4.01 -29.97
C CYS A 98 4.62 -4.60 -28.63
N TYR A 99 4.58 -5.92 -28.50
CA TYR A 99 5.01 -6.64 -27.30
C TYR A 99 5.75 -7.91 -27.69
N GLU A 100 6.98 -8.07 -27.18
CA GLU A 100 7.84 -9.23 -27.48
C GLU A 100 7.95 -9.57 -28.98
N GLY A 101 8.02 -8.55 -29.84
CA GLY A 101 8.11 -8.70 -31.30
C GLY A 101 6.77 -9.00 -32.00
N THR A 102 5.68 -9.15 -31.26
CA THR A 102 4.32 -9.29 -31.79
C THR A 102 3.67 -7.92 -31.96
N ASN A 103 3.22 -7.61 -33.18
CA ASN A 103 2.41 -6.43 -33.46
C ASN A 103 0.92 -6.79 -33.33
N ILE A 104 0.23 -6.06 -32.48
CA ILE A 104 -1.19 -6.22 -32.17
C ILE A 104 -1.91 -5.00 -32.73
N GLU A 105 -2.60 -5.18 -33.85
CA GLU A 105 -3.49 -4.15 -34.38
C GLU A 105 -4.77 -4.10 -33.53
N CYS A 106 -5.09 -2.92 -33.04
CA CYS A 106 -6.26 -2.66 -32.23
C CYS A 106 -7.13 -1.57 -32.83
N ARG A 107 -8.45 -1.67 -32.64
CA ARG A 107 -9.37 -0.56 -32.90
C ARG A 107 -9.62 0.22 -31.61
N ILE A 108 -9.91 1.51 -31.77
CA ILE A 108 -10.24 2.39 -30.65
C ILE A 108 -11.70 2.79 -30.78
N SER A 109 -12.37 2.80 -29.64
CA SER A 109 -13.79 3.12 -29.49
C SER A 109 -13.97 3.87 -28.16
N GLN A 110 -15.18 4.35 -27.87
CA GLN A 110 -15.51 4.96 -26.58
C GLN A 110 -16.70 4.23 -25.97
N ASN A 111 -16.65 4.01 -24.66
CA ASN A 111 -17.77 3.51 -23.89
C ASN A 111 -18.90 4.57 -23.94
N PRO A 112 -20.13 4.19 -24.34
CA PRO A 112 -21.21 5.15 -24.52
C PRO A 112 -21.73 5.77 -23.22
N THR A 113 -21.43 5.18 -22.06
CA THR A 113 -21.94 5.65 -20.76
C THR A 113 -21.04 6.71 -20.13
N ASP A 114 -19.73 6.48 -20.09
CA ASP A 114 -18.77 7.34 -19.38
C ASP A 114 -17.74 8.00 -20.31
N GLY A 115 -17.73 7.65 -21.60
CA GLY A 115 -16.77 8.15 -22.58
C GLY A 115 -15.37 7.51 -22.48
N SER A 116 -15.18 6.54 -21.60
CA SER A 116 -13.89 5.86 -21.40
C SER A 116 -13.41 5.20 -22.70
N PRO A 117 -12.13 5.34 -23.09
CA PRO A 117 -11.62 4.71 -24.30
C PRO A 117 -11.62 3.19 -24.17
N VAL A 118 -12.03 2.50 -25.23
CA VAL A 118 -12.04 1.04 -25.31
C VAL A 118 -11.10 0.60 -26.43
N ILE A 119 -10.14 -0.26 -26.08
CA ILE A 119 -9.18 -0.86 -26.99
C ILE A 119 -9.64 -2.27 -27.37
N TRP A 120 -9.83 -2.51 -28.67
CA TRP A 120 -10.34 -3.78 -29.20
C TRP A 120 -9.24 -4.54 -29.90
N CYS A 121 -9.13 -5.85 -29.68
CA CYS A 121 -8.23 -6.73 -30.42
C CYS A 121 -8.94 -7.97 -30.97
N ASP A 122 -8.27 -8.62 -31.93
CA ASP A 122 -8.61 -10.00 -32.30
C ASP A 122 -8.48 -10.92 -31.10
N ASN A 123 -9.39 -11.88 -30.98
CA ASN A 123 -9.41 -12.86 -29.89
C ASN A 123 -8.09 -13.63 -29.74
N LYS A 124 -7.34 -13.89 -30.81
CA LYS A 124 -6.00 -14.50 -30.74
C LYS A 124 -4.97 -13.70 -29.92
N HIS A 125 -5.21 -12.41 -29.67
CA HIS A 125 -4.31 -11.53 -28.92
C HIS A 125 -4.84 -11.19 -27.52
N LYS A 126 -5.99 -11.74 -27.09
CA LYS A 126 -6.70 -11.28 -25.89
C LYS A 126 -5.87 -11.34 -24.60
N ASN A 127 -5.00 -12.34 -24.46
CA ASN A 127 -4.18 -12.54 -23.25
C ASN A 127 -2.81 -11.83 -23.34
N ILE A 128 -2.38 -11.40 -24.53
CA ILE A 128 -1.13 -10.66 -24.73
C ILE A 128 -1.38 -9.14 -24.70
N LEU A 129 -2.54 -8.69 -25.20
CA LEU A 129 -2.92 -7.28 -25.24
C LEU A 129 -2.75 -6.54 -23.89
N PRO A 130 -3.21 -7.06 -22.73
CA PRO A 130 -3.06 -6.36 -21.46
C PRO A 130 -1.60 -6.05 -21.13
N LEU A 131 -0.68 -7.00 -21.38
CA LEU A 131 0.75 -6.76 -21.20
C LEU A 131 1.24 -5.67 -22.15
N ALA A 132 0.88 -5.74 -23.43
CA ALA A 132 1.29 -4.76 -24.42
C ALA A 132 0.84 -3.32 -24.07
N ILE A 133 -0.39 -3.18 -23.59
CA ILE A 133 -0.92 -1.91 -23.10
C ILE A 133 -0.18 -1.47 -21.83
N HIS A 134 0.03 -2.36 -20.85
CA HIS A 134 0.78 -2.07 -19.63
C HIS A 134 2.16 -1.46 -19.95
N TYR A 135 2.93 -2.13 -20.81
CA TYR A 135 4.26 -1.66 -21.21
C TYR A 135 4.20 -0.31 -21.94
N SER A 136 3.21 -0.10 -22.81
CA SER A 136 2.98 1.18 -23.47
C SER A 136 2.72 2.31 -22.47
N ILE A 137 1.87 2.07 -21.47
CA ILE A 137 1.57 3.02 -20.39
C ILE A 137 2.84 3.37 -19.61
N CYS A 138 3.61 2.36 -19.19
CA CYS A 138 4.86 2.56 -18.46
C CYS A 138 5.86 3.41 -19.27
N GLN A 139 5.98 3.19 -20.58
CA GLN A 139 6.81 4.01 -21.44
C GLN A 139 6.30 5.45 -21.60
N VAL A 140 4.98 5.63 -21.78
CA VAL A 140 4.39 6.94 -22.00
C VAL A 140 4.52 7.82 -20.75
N PHE A 141 4.25 7.26 -19.58
CA PHE A 141 4.25 8.00 -18.31
C PHE A 141 5.56 7.88 -17.51
N ASN A 142 6.54 7.13 -18.01
CA ASN A 142 7.81 6.86 -17.32
C ASN A 142 7.60 6.25 -15.92
N LEU A 143 6.76 5.20 -15.87
CA LEU A 143 6.44 4.46 -14.64
C LEU A 143 7.38 3.28 -14.45
N ILE A 144 7.44 2.77 -13.22
CA ILE A 144 8.05 1.47 -12.92
C ILE A 144 7.16 0.38 -13.53
N ASP A 145 7.78 -0.55 -14.24
CA ASP A 145 7.16 -1.67 -14.97
C ASP A 145 6.76 -2.86 -14.07
N THR A 146 6.41 -2.57 -12.81
CA THR A 146 5.90 -3.57 -11.87
C THR A 146 4.58 -4.15 -12.37
N ILE A 147 4.51 -5.46 -12.52
CA ILE A 147 3.30 -6.15 -12.97
C ILE A 147 2.33 -6.30 -11.79
N GLN A 148 1.20 -5.60 -11.89
CA GLN A 148 0.14 -5.63 -10.89
C GLN A 148 -1.18 -6.02 -11.51
N ILE A 149 -1.80 -7.06 -10.94
CA ILE A 149 -3.04 -7.62 -11.46
C ILE A 149 -4.08 -7.72 -10.35
N ILE A 150 -5.28 -7.20 -10.62
CA ILE A 150 -6.51 -7.55 -9.91
C ILE A 150 -7.27 -8.52 -10.81
N PHE A 151 -7.61 -9.69 -10.29
CA PHE A 151 -8.06 -10.80 -11.10
C PHE A 151 -9.09 -11.65 -10.36
N GLU A 152 -10.09 -12.13 -11.08
CA GLU A 152 -11.05 -13.11 -10.59
C GLU A 152 -10.71 -14.49 -11.15
N LEU A 153 -10.52 -15.48 -10.27
CA LEU A 153 -9.94 -16.78 -10.66
C LEU A 153 -10.86 -17.61 -11.58
N SER A 154 -12.17 -17.33 -11.61
CA SER A 154 -13.09 -17.90 -12.61
C SER A 154 -12.67 -17.53 -14.04
N GLU A 155 -12.06 -16.36 -14.23
CA GLU A 155 -11.66 -15.80 -15.52
C GLU A 155 -10.27 -16.27 -15.98
N ARG A 156 -9.78 -17.41 -15.47
CA ARG A 156 -8.43 -17.94 -15.76
C ARG A 156 -8.13 -18.19 -17.23
N ALA A 157 -9.15 -18.33 -18.07
CA ALA A 157 -8.99 -18.43 -19.52
C ALA A 157 -8.49 -17.11 -20.15
N ASP A 158 -8.77 -15.98 -19.50
CA ASP A 158 -8.44 -14.62 -19.94
C ASP A 158 -7.24 -14.04 -19.17
N PHE A 159 -6.60 -14.85 -18.32
CA PHE A 159 -5.41 -14.44 -17.59
C PHE A 159 -4.27 -14.10 -18.58
N PRO A 160 -3.50 -13.02 -18.35
CA PRO A 160 -2.44 -12.62 -19.26
C PRO A 160 -1.40 -13.73 -19.47
N GLU A 161 -0.80 -13.78 -20.67
CA GLU A 161 0.25 -14.77 -21.00
C GLU A 161 1.58 -14.44 -20.29
N ILE A 162 1.59 -14.64 -18.96
CA ILE A 162 2.72 -14.37 -18.08
C ILE A 162 2.73 -15.38 -16.92
N ASN A 163 3.91 -15.81 -16.50
CA ASN A 163 4.08 -16.77 -15.40
C ASN A 163 4.70 -16.15 -14.13
N ARG A 164 5.11 -14.89 -14.18
CA ARG A 164 5.73 -14.17 -13.05
C ARG A 164 5.14 -12.78 -12.93
N ILE A 165 4.59 -12.50 -11.76
CA ILE A 165 3.95 -11.22 -11.47
C ILE A 165 4.42 -10.70 -10.11
N ASP A 166 4.48 -9.38 -9.96
CA ASP A 166 4.94 -8.78 -8.71
C ASP A 166 3.83 -8.77 -7.68
N ASN A 167 2.65 -8.28 -8.06
CA ASN A 167 1.54 -8.11 -7.13
C ASN A 167 0.24 -8.65 -7.72
N LEU A 168 -0.43 -9.53 -6.98
CA LEU A 168 -1.70 -10.12 -7.36
C LEU A 168 -2.75 -9.87 -6.28
N ARG A 169 -3.92 -9.40 -6.69
CA ARG A 169 -5.11 -9.36 -5.85
C ARG A 169 -6.18 -10.25 -6.46
N LEU A 170 -6.46 -11.37 -5.80
CA LEU A 170 -7.57 -12.25 -6.15
C LEU A 170 -8.87 -11.75 -5.51
N ILE A 171 -9.88 -11.54 -6.34
CA ILE A 171 -11.23 -11.09 -5.99
C ILE A 171 -12.28 -12.04 -6.58
N GLY A 172 -13.55 -11.80 -6.24
CA GLY A 172 -14.67 -12.50 -6.85
C GLY A 172 -15.18 -13.70 -6.07
N SER A 173 -15.79 -14.63 -6.81
CA SER A 173 -16.55 -15.74 -6.26
C SER A 173 -15.68 -16.83 -5.61
N PRO A 174 -16.26 -17.66 -4.72
CA PRO A 174 -15.53 -18.76 -4.12
C PRO A 174 -15.11 -19.82 -5.14
N MET A 175 -13.89 -20.33 -4.99
CA MET A 175 -13.32 -21.41 -5.81
C MET A 175 -12.99 -22.63 -4.96
N GLN A 176 -12.56 -23.74 -5.58
CA GLN A 176 -12.03 -24.90 -4.85
C GLN A 176 -10.52 -24.76 -4.61
N ALA A 177 -10.00 -25.41 -3.56
CA ALA A 177 -8.58 -25.30 -3.18
C ALA A 177 -7.61 -25.84 -4.26
N ASP A 178 -7.98 -26.91 -4.95
CA ASP A 178 -7.20 -27.48 -6.06
C ASP A 178 -7.08 -26.51 -7.24
N GLU A 179 -8.10 -25.71 -7.53
CA GLU A 179 -8.03 -24.67 -8.56
C GLU A 179 -7.01 -23.57 -8.23
N TYR A 180 -6.85 -23.22 -6.94
CA TYR A 180 -5.77 -22.32 -6.53
C TYR A 180 -4.40 -22.96 -6.72
N ASP A 181 -4.23 -24.22 -6.31
CA ASP A 181 -2.95 -24.92 -6.49
C ASP A 181 -2.58 -25.06 -7.96
N GLU A 182 -3.51 -25.46 -8.83
CA GLU A 182 -3.30 -25.54 -10.28
C GLU A 182 -2.89 -24.20 -10.90
N PHE A 183 -3.45 -23.09 -10.39
CA PHE A 183 -3.09 -21.75 -10.84
C PHE A 183 -1.68 -21.36 -10.37
N PHE A 184 -1.37 -21.53 -9.09
CA PHE A 184 -0.07 -21.16 -8.52
C PHE A 184 1.08 -22.11 -8.92
N GLU A 185 0.77 -23.31 -9.42
CA GLU A 185 1.76 -24.15 -10.12
C GLU A 185 2.29 -23.50 -11.41
N LYS A 186 1.49 -22.64 -12.06
CA LYS A 186 1.83 -21.98 -13.33
C LYS A 186 2.24 -20.52 -13.16
N VAL A 187 1.71 -19.84 -12.14
CA VAL A 187 1.91 -18.40 -11.91
C VAL A 187 2.58 -18.16 -10.56
N GLN A 188 3.76 -17.56 -10.62
CA GLN A 188 4.53 -17.17 -9.44
C GLN A 188 4.27 -15.70 -9.09
N VAL A 189 3.89 -15.43 -7.83
CA VAL A 189 3.77 -14.08 -7.28
C VAL A 189 4.99 -13.78 -6.40
N SER A 190 5.76 -12.76 -6.75
CA SER A 190 7.03 -12.49 -6.07
C SER A 190 6.86 -11.64 -4.81
N ASN A 191 6.08 -10.56 -4.90
CA ASN A 191 6.05 -9.52 -3.87
C ASN A 191 4.79 -9.57 -3.01
N HIS A 192 3.60 -9.34 -3.58
CA HIS A 192 2.38 -9.20 -2.79
C HIS A 192 1.23 -10.03 -3.34
N LEU A 193 0.64 -10.87 -2.51
CA LEU A 193 -0.54 -11.66 -2.84
C LEU A 193 -1.63 -11.36 -1.82
N LYS A 194 -2.74 -10.79 -2.31
CA LYS A 194 -3.94 -10.56 -1.52
C LYS A 194 -5.09 -11.41 -2.04
N ILE A 195 -5.62 -12.29 -1.22
CA ILE A 195 -6.77 -13.14 -1.54
C ILE A 195 -7.95 -12.67 -0.72
N SER A 196 -8.92 -12.05 -1.41
CA SER A 196 -10.13 -11.50 -0.79
C SER A 196 -11.34 -12.41 -0.98
N SER A 197 -11.31 -13.29 -1.97
CA SER A 197 -12.40 -14.22 -2.28
C SER A 197 -12.54 -15.28 -1.18
N PRO A 198 -13.77 -15.65 -0.77
CA PRO A 198 -13.97 -16.81 0.09
C PRO A 198 -13.51 -18.08 -0.65
N LEU A 199 -13.16 -19.14 0.06
CA LEU A 199 -13.11 -20.47 -0.57
C LEU A 199 -14.47 -21.15 -0.44
N GLU A 200 -14.79 -21.99 -1.42
CA GLU A 200 -16.00 -22.80 -1.34
C GLU A 200 -15.76 -24.03 -0.44
N ARG A 201 -14.73 -24.84 -0.72
CA ARG A 201 -14.28 -25.98 0.10
C ARG A 201 -12.79 -26.31 -0.11
N GLY A 202 -12.22 -27.03 0.85
CA GLY A 202 -10.91 -27.69 0.75
C GLY A 202 -9.77 -26.97 1.47
N VAL A 203 -8.60 -27.61 1.43
CA VAL A 203 -7.33 -27.12 1.99
C VAL A 203 -6.31 -27.20 0.86
N ILE A 204 -5.53 -26.15 0.65
CA ILE A 204 -4.48 -26.17 -0.37
C ILE A 204 -3.34 -27.12 0.03
N LYS A 205 -2.45 -27.42 -0.92
CA LYS A 205 -1.25 -28.20 -0.64
C LYS A 205 -0.34 -27.47 0.36
N GLU A 206 0.24 -28.23 1.30
CA GLU A 206 1.17 -27.69 2.29
C GLU A 206 2.48 -27.16 1.66
N ASP A 207 2.80 -27.55 0.43
CA ASP A 207 3.93 -27.08 -0.37
C ASP A 207 3.51 -26.16 -1.54
N SER A 208 2.29 -25.63 -1.51
CA SER A 208 1.76 -24.72 -2.52
C SER A 208 2.69 -23.53 -2.78
N MET A 209 2.86 -23.16 -4.05
CA MET A 209 3.73 -22.05 -4.47
C MET A 209 3.23 -20.70 -3.95
N LEU A 210 1.94 -20.59 -3.60
CA LEU A 210 1.36 -19.43 -2.91
C LEU A 210 2.15 -19.05 -1.65
N LEU A 211 2.63 -20.04 -0.89
CA LEU A 211 3.37 -19.85 0.36
C LEU A 211 4.79 -19.29 0.17
N SER A 212 5.22 -19.09 -1.08
CA SER A 212 6.52 -18.50 -1.41
C SER A 212 6.45 -16.99 -1.71
N THR A 213 5.27 -16.37 -1.67
CA THR A 213 5.13 -14.92 -1.87
C THR A 213 5.69 -14.14 -0.68
N ASN A 214 6.39 -13.01 -0.91
CA ASN A 214 6.95 -12.21 0.18
C ASN A 214 5.88 -11.73 1.17
N HIS A 215 4.77 -11.18 0.67
CA HIS A 215 3.70 -10.62 1.47
C HIS A 215 2.37 -11.27 1.13
N LEU A 216 1.89 -12.18 1.98
CA LEU A 216 0.62 -12.87 1.85
C LEU A 216 -0.43 -12.22 2.75
N ILE A 217 -1.56 -11.82 2.18
CA ILE A 217 -2.75 -11.42 2.91
C ILE A 217 -3.90 -12.29 2.43
N CYS A 218 -4.52 -13.03 3.34
CA CYS A 218 -5.57 -13.97 2.99
C CYS A 218 -6.70 -13.90 3.99
N ASN A 219 -7.93 -13.71 3.51
CA ASN A 219 -9.11 -13.97 4.30
C ASN A 219 -9.45 -15.46 4.20
N GLN A 220 -9.22 -16.24 5.26
CA GLN A 220 -9.38 -17.69 5.24
C GLN A 220 -10.70 -18.16 5.86
N ILE A 221 -11.25 -19.23 5.27
CA ILE A 221 -12.34 -20.06 5.77
C ILE A 221 -11.86 -21.52 5.69
N ASP A 222 -10.95 -21.90 6.59
CA ASP A 222 -10.45 -23.28 6.83
C ASP A 222 -9.56 -23.93 5.77
N TRP A 223 -8.82 -23.14 4.96
CA TRP A 223 -7.93 -23.68 3.92
C TRP A 223 -6.44 -23.43 4.10
N ILE A 224 -6.09 -22.49 4.97
CA ILE A 224 -4.75 -22.31 5.48
C ILE A 224 -4.74 -22.90 6.88
N THR A 225 -3.70 -23.64 7.23
CA THR A 225 -3.52 -24.21 8.58
C THR A 225 -2.20 -23.73 9.17
N MET A 226 -1.97 -23.99 10.46
CA MET A 226 -0.66 -23.71 11.07
C MET A 226 0.50 -24.42 10.37
N ARG A 227 0.26 -25.58 9.73
CA ARG A 227 1.29 -26.27 8.94
C ARG A 227 1.70 -25.49 7.69
N HIS A 228 0.74 -24.86 7.02
CA HIS A 228 1.04 -23.95 5.91
C HIS A 228 1.89 -22.77 6.37
N LEU A 229 1.62 -22.22 7.56
CA LEU A 229 2.44 -21.15 8.14
C LEU A 229 3.84 -21.63 8.53
N MET A 230 4.01 -22.87 8.99
CA MET A 230 5.33 -23.48 9.20
C MET A 230 6.12 -23.65 7.89
N ASN A 231 5.43 -23.87 6.77
CA ASN A 231 6.04 -24.01 5.45
C ASN A 231 6.17 -22.68 4.68
N PHE A 232 5.67 -21.57 5.24
CA PHE A 232 5.71 -20.26 4.60
C PHE A 232 7.15 -19.75 4.44
N LYS A 233 7.54 -19.41 3.21
CA LYS A 233 8.90 -18.98 2.86
C LYS A 233 9.04 -17.46 2.70
N GLY A 234 7.92 -16.74 2.73
CA GLY A 234 7.87 -15.30 2.61
C GLY A 234 8.25 -14.55 3.88
N LYS A 235 8.01 -13.25 3.86
CA LYS A 235 8.34 -12.31 4.92
C LYS A 235 7.17 -12.04 5.85
N THR A 236 6.00 -11.81 5.29
CA THR A 236 4.83 -11.41 6.07
C THR A 236 3.59 -12.20 5.66
N ALA A 237 2.87 -12.74 6.65
CA ALA A 237 1.58 -13.36 6.44
C ALA A 237 0.51 -12.72 7.35
N ILE A 238 -0.59 -12.27 6.77
CA ILE A 238 -1.77 -11.81 7.50
C ILE A 238 -2.94 -12.70 7.13
N ILE A 239 -3.41 -13.49 8.09
CA ILE A 239 -4.46 -14.48 7.93
C ILE A 239 -5.67 -14.03 8.73
N THR A 240 -6.75 -13.65 8.05
CA THR A 240 -7.99 -13.21 8.67
C THR A 240 -9.10 -14.26 8.53
N GLY A 241 -10.26 -14.06 9.17
CA GLY A 241 -11.42 -14.96 9.02
C GLY A 241 -11.52 -16.06 10.08
N GLY A 242 -10.69 -16.01 11.14
CA GLY A 242 -10.82 -16.88 12.31
C GLY A 242 -10.24 -18.29 12.09
N LEU A 243 -8.94 -18.45 12.29
CA LEU A 243 -8.27 -19.73 12.12
C LEU A 243 -8.52 -20.64 13.31
N HIS A 244 -8.83 -21.90 13.03
CA HIS A 244 -8.89 -22.95 14.04
C HIS A 244 -7.45 -23.36 14.41
N VAL A 245 -7.03 -23.02 15.62
CA VAL A 245 -5.68 -23.29 16.12
C VAL A 245 -5.76 -23.95 17.48
N ARG A 246 -5.04 -25.06 17.67
CA ARG A 246 -4.86 -25.72 18.97
C ARG A 246 -3.54 -25.28 19.61
N THR A 247 -3.47 -25.37 20.94
CA THR A 247 -2.26 -25.07 21.72
C THR A 247 -1.02 -25.78 21.17
N GLN A 248 -1.12 -27.08 20.85
CA GLN A 248 0.00 -27.84 20.31
C GLN A 248 0.50 -27.30 18.96
N GLU A 249 -0.38 -26.77 18.11
CA GLU A 249 0.02 -26.26 16.79
C GLU A 249 0.79 -24.95 16.90
N ILE A 250 0.54 -24.14 17.94
CA ILE A 250 1.37 -22.99 18.28
C ILE A 250 2.73 -23.44 18.80
N ILE A 251 2.77 -24.45 19.68
CA ILE A 251 4.02 -25.03 20.17
C ILE A 251 4.86 -25.58 19.00
N ASP A 252 4.24 -26.31 18.08
CA ASP A 252 4.90 -26.86 16.89
C ASP A 252 5.46 -25.74 15.99
N PHE A 253 4.67 -24.68 15.76
CA PHE A 253 5.14 -23.51 15.00
C PHE A 253 6.34 -22.82 15.66
N LEU A 254 6.29 -22.57 16.97
CA LEU A 254 7.38 -21.94 17.70
C LEU A 254 8.64 -22.82 17.71
N ASN A 255 8.49 -24.14 17.85
CA ASN A 255 9.59 -25.10 17.74
C ASN A 255 10.20 -25.11 16.32
N ASN A 256 9.36 -25.12 15.28
CA ASN A 256 9.80 -25.03 13.89
C ASN A 256 10.66 -23.78 13.67
N TRP A 257 10.17 -22.61 14.10
CA TRP A 257 10.93 -21.37 13.98
C TRP A 257 12.23 -21.42 14.80
N MET A 258 12.19 -21.89 16.05
CA MET A 258 13.39 -22.01 16.91
C MET A 258 14.47 -22.90 16.30
N ASN A 259 14.08 -23.93 15.53
CA ASN A 259 14.99 -24.85 14.85
C ASN A 259 15.49 -24.33 13.49
N GLY A 260 15.19 -23.07 13.13
CA GLY A 260 15.66 -22.43 11.90
C GLY A 260 14.64 -22.42 10.76
N GLY A 261 13.42 -22.90 10.99
CA GLY A 261 12.31 -22.74 10.04
C GLY A 261 11.96 -21.27 9.79
N ASN A 262 11.25 -21.02 8.69
CA ASN A 262 10.77 -19.69 8.29
C ASN A 262 11.89 -18.62 8.30
N GLU A 263 12.98 -18.87 7.58
CA GLU A 263 14.21 -18.04 7.65
C GLU A 263 14.00 -16.55 7.34
N ASN A 264 13.12 -16.23 6.39
CA ASN A 264 12.85 -14.87 5.91
C ASN A 264 11.75 -14.16 6.68
N LEU A 265 11.12 -14.84 7.64
CA LEU A 265 9.93 -14.34 8.30
C LEU A 265 10.23 -13.09 9.13
N GLU A 266 9.40 -12.07 8.91
CA GLU A 266 9.37 -10.78 9.62
C GLU A 266 8.10 -10.68 10.47
N MET A 267 6.97 -11.21 9.98
CA MET A 267 5.67 -11.03 10.63
C MET A 267 4.65 -12.11 10.29
N ILE A 268 3.91 -12.59 11.29
CA ILE A 268 2.66 -13.32 11.14
C ILE A 268 1.59 -12.67 12.02
N ILE A 269 0.43 -12.42 11.45
CA ILE A 269 -0.79 -12.06 12.20
C ILE A 269 -1.88 -13.03 11.78
N VAL A 270 -2.49 -13.70 12.75
CA VAL A 270 -3.60 -14.63 12.56
C VAL A 270 -4.77 -14.21 13.45
N THR A 271 -5.93 -13.92 12.88
CA THR A 271 -7.16 -13.86 13.67
C THR A 271 -7.62 -15.28 14.00
N LEU A 272 -7.95 -15.56 15.25
CA LEU A 272 -8.35 -16.86 15.75
C LEU A 272 -9.87 -17.01 15.79
N ASN A 273 -10.38 -18.23 15.63
CA ASN A 273 -11.80 -18.50 15.79
C ASN A 273 -12.19 -18.49 17.28
N SER A 274 -13.09 -17.58 17.67
CA SER A 274 -13.57 -17.44 19.06
C SER A 274 -14.44 -18.59 19.57
N SER A 275 -14.82 -19.53 18.71
CA SER A 275 -15.73 -20.65 19.02
C SER A 275 -14.99 -21.94 19.45
N VAL A 276 -13.66 -21.94 19.39
CA VAL A 276 -12.79 -23.08 19.71
C VAL A 276 -12.36 -22.97 21.19
N PRO A 277 -12.07 -24.08 21.91
CA PRO A 277 -11.51 -24.00 23.25
C PRO A 277 -10.33 -23.04 23.32
N ASN A 278 -10.27 -22.26 24.40
CA ASN A 278 -9.22 -21.28 24.64
C ASN A 278 -7.84 -21.95 24.54
N ILE A 279 -6.91 -21.25 23.87
CA ILE A 279 -5.49 -21.61 23.87
C ILE A 279 -4.98 -21.61 25.31
N ASP A 280 -4.37 -22.71 25.73
CA ASP A 280 -3.76 -22.81 27.06
C ASP A 280 -2.39 -22.15 27.05
N LEU A 281 -2.35 -20.89 27.47
CA LEU A 281 -1.14 -20.09 27.58
C LEU A 281 -0.13 -20.70 28.56
N SER A 282 -0.60 -21.40 29.60
CA SER A 282 0.28 -21.99 30.63
C SER A 282 1.10 -23.12 30.01
N SER A 283 0.44 -24.02 29.28
CA SER A 283 1.10 -25.09 28.52
C SER A 283 2.13 -24.53 27.52
N ILE A 284 1.85 -23.42 26.83
CA ILE A 284 2.82 -22.80 25.92
C ILE A 284 4.00 -22.24 26.71
N GLN A 285 3.75 -21.53 27.81
CA GLN A 285 4.81 -20.94 28.64
C GLN A 285 5.71 -21.99 29.30
N GLU A 286 5.20 -23.16 29.64
CA GLU A 286 6.00 -24.27 30.19
C GLU A 286 6.99 -24.87 29.16
N ASN A 287 6.69 -24.77 27.86
CA ASN A 287 7.53 -25.32 26.79
C ASN A 287 8.67 -24.39 26.35
N PHE A 288 8.58 -23.09 26.67
CA PHE A 288 9.53 -22.09 26.16
C PHE A 288 10.02 -21.14 27.26
N ASN A 289 11.30 -20.80 27.20
CA ASN A 289 11.89 -19.80 28.10
C ASN A 289 11.60 -18.38 27.60
N PHE A 290 10.35 -17.95 27.72
CA PHE A 290 9.95 -16.59 27.36
C PHE A 290 10.56 -15.55 28.30
N LYS A 291 10.87 -14.39 27.74
CA LYS A 291 11.28 -13.20 28.51
C LYS A 291 10.18 -12.15 28.37
N SER A 292 9.83 -11.49 29.46
CA SER A 292 8.98 -10.30 29.38
C SER A 292 9.67 -9.21 28.57
N TRP A 293 8.88 -8.32 27.97
CA TRP A 293 9.40 -7.16 27.25
C TRP A 293 10.46 -6.41 28.07
N ASN A 294 11.59 -6.13 27.42
CA ASN A 294 12.66 -5.34 27.99
C ASN A 294 12.93 -4.14 27.06
N PRO A 295 12.65 -2.89 27.50
CA PRO A 295 12.91 -1.69 26.70
C PRO A 295 14.39 -1.47 26.37
N LYS A 296 15.32 -2.18 27.03
CA LYS A 296 16.76 -2.17 26.69
C LYS A 296 17.16 -3.20 25.63
N LYS A 297 16.25 -4.07 25.21
CA LYS A 297 16.49 -5.05 24.13
C LYS A 297 15.75 -4.73 22.84
N ARG A 298 14.57 -4.13 22.94
CA ARG A 298 13.80 -3.68 21.78
C ARG A 298 12.80 -2.58 22.12
N GLY A 299 12.34 -1.86 21.10
CA GLY A 299 11.24 -0.90 21.19
C GLY A 299 9.93 -1.54 21.65
N GLY A 300 9.02 -0.70 22.14
CA GLY A 300 7.69 -1.13 22.60
C GLY A 300 6.73 -1.45 21.45
N ARG A 301 6.94 -0.87 20.25
CA ARG A 301 6.06 -0.99 19.09
C ARG A 301 6.78 -1.58 17.90
N PHE A 302 6.16 -2.55 17.23
CA PHE A 302 6.67 -3.09 15.97
C PHE A 302 6.38 -2.13 14.81
N LYS A 303 7.37 -1.83 13.95
CA LYS A 303 7.17 -0.97 12.77
C LYS A 303 6.73 -1.81 11.58
N TYR A 304 5.53 -1.54 11.07
CA TYR A 304 5.09 -2.09 9.80
C TYR A 304 4.05 -1.20 9.12
N THR A 305 4.41 -0.68 7.95
CA THR A 305 3.65 0.37 7.24
C THR A 305 2.46 -0.15 6.44
N ALA A 306 2.31 -1.47 6.23
CA ALA A 306 1.22 -2.03 5.41
C ALA A 306 -0.01 -2.51 6.20
N ILE A 307 -0.06 -2.38 7.53
CA ILE A 307 -1.19 -2.80 8.39
C ILE A 307 -2.31 -1.75 8.52
N HIS A 308 -2.19 -0.58 7.90
CA HIS A 308 -3.16 0.54 8.00
C HIS A 308 -4.64 0.17 7.71
N ALA A 309 -4.93 -1.00 7.14
CA ALA A 309 -6.28 -1.48 6.86
C ALA A 309 -6.95 -2.31 7.99
N TYR A 310 -6.25 -2.64 9.09
CA TYR A 310 -6.81 -3.44 10.17
C TYR A 310 -7.10 -2.59 11.40
N SER A 311 -8.29 -1.98 11.40
CA SER A 311 -8.91 -1.39 12.59
C SER A 311 -9.25 -2.51 13.58
N HIS A 312 -8.34 -2.77 14.52
CA HIS A 312 -8.65 -3.53 15.73
C HIS A 312 -8.94 -2.57 16.88
N LYS A 313 -9.79 -3.01 17.81
CA LYS A 313 -10.10 -2.26 19.04
C LYS A 313 -8.85 -2.06 19.92
N THR A 314 -7.82 -2.89 19.72
CA THR A 314 -6.53 -2.87 20.40
C THR A 314 -5.40 -2.62 19.40
N ASP A 315 -4.35 -1.98 19.89
CA ASP A 315 -3.16 -1.73 19.10
C ASP A 315 -2.33 -3.00 18.92
N LEU A 316 -2.50 -3.68 17.79
CA LEU A 316 -1.80 -4.94 17.49
C LEU A 316 -0.28 -4.78 17.43
N LEU A 317 0.20 -3.57 17.11
CA LEU A 317 1.63 -3.28 16.97
C LEU A 317 2.28 -2.96 18.30
N ASP A 318 1.50 -2.65 19.35
CA ASP A 318 2.02 -2.53 20.71
C ASP A 318 2.38 -3.91 21.29
N CYS A 319 3.68 -4.06 21.54
CA CYS A 319 4.35 -5.26 21.99
C CYS A 319 4.90 -5.12 23.42
N THR A 320 4.49 -4.09 24.18
CA THR A 320 4.94 -3.84 25.56
C THR A 320 4.45 -4.89 26.55
N ASN A 321 3.27 -5.47 26.30
CA ASN A 321 2.67 -6.54 27.11
C ASN A 321 2.91 -7.95 26.55
N ALA A 322 3.80 -8.08 25.55
CA ALA A 322 4.05 -9.34 24.86
C ALA A 322 5.27 -10.10 25.44
N MET A 323 5.44 -11.34 24.99
CA MET A 323 6.54 -12.23 25.40
C MET A 323 7.58 -12.33 24.29
N ASP A 324 8.85 -12.38 24.66
CA ASP A 324 9.97 -12.48 23.71
C ASP A 324 10.63 -13.85 23.74
N LEU A 325 11.04 -14.31 22.56
CA LEU A 325 11.75 -15.56 22.31
C LEU A 325 13.03 -15.28 21.53
N GLU A 326 14.15 -15.84 21.98
CA GLU A 326 15.45 -15.68 21.33
C GLU A 326 15.85 -17.00 20.65
N ARG A 327 16.02 -16.95 19.32
CA ARG A 327 16.53 -18.07 18.53
C ARG A 327 18.04 -18.08 18.57
N LYS A 328 18.61 -19.07 19.24
CA LYS A 328 20.06 -19.15 19.51
C LYS A 328 20.91 -19.44 18.28
N THR A 329 20.35 -20.05 17.24
CA THR A 329 21.09 -20.45 16.04
C THR A 329 21.59 -19.26 15.23
N ASP A 330 20.84 -18.15 15.22
CA ASP A 330 21.15 -16.94 14.46
C ASP A 330 20.93 -15.62 15.24
N ASN A 331 20.76 -15.72 16.57
CA ASN A 331 20.50 -14.60 17.47
C ASN A 331 19.28 -13.73 17.10
N LYS A 332 18.30 -14.28 16.37
CA LYS A 332 17.07 -13.55 16.09
C LYS A 332 16.19 -13.43 17.33
N LEU A 333 15.59 -12.25 17.48
CA LEU A 333 14.60 -11.96 18.51
C LEU A 333 13.21 -11.98 17.89
N ALA A 334 12.29 -12.73 18.48
CA ALA A 334 10.88 -12.69 18.12
C ALA A 334 10.01 -12.29 19.31
N THR A 335 8.88 -11.67 19.01
CA THR A 335 7.81 -11.40 19.96
C THR A 335 6.62 -12.28 19.62
N VAL A 336 6.08 -12.94 20.66
CA VAL A 336 4.88 -13.76 20.62
C VAL A 336 3.80 -13.07 21.45
N LYS A 337 2.65 -12.81 20.83
CA LYS A 337 1.48 -12.23 21.48
C LYS A 337 0.27 -13.07 21.14
N ILE A 338 -0.38 -13.61 22.17
CA ILE A 338 -1.55 -14.47 22.05
C ILE A 338 -2.67 -13.80 22.82
N GLU A 339 -3.64 -13.27 22.10
CA GLU A 339 -4.85 -12.67 22.66
C GLU A 339 -6.05 -13.58 22.42
N LYS A 340 -7.22 -13.17 22.91
CA LYS A 340 -8.46 -13.96 22.81
C LYS A 340 -8.82 -14.32 21.36
N ASP A 341 -8.56 -13.41 20.42
CA ASP A 341 -8.96 -13.47 19.03
C ASP A 341 -7.79 -13.33 18.05
N SER A 342 -6.54 -13.33 18.54
CA SER A 342 -5.37 -13.20 17.67
C SER A 342 -4.13 -13.96 18.16
N PHE A 343 -3.39 -14.50 17.21
CA PHE A 343 -2.03 -14.97 17.37
C PHE A 343 -1.11 -14.09 16.52
N ILE A 344 -0.10 -13.50 17.16
CA ILE A 344 0.82 -12.54 16.55
C ILE A 344 2.24 -12.99 16.82
N PHE A 345 3.04 -13.00 15.76
CA PHE A 345 4.45 -13.36 15.80
C PHE A 345 5.26 -12.36 14.99
N PHE A 346 6.15 -11.61 15.64
CA PHE A 346 6.98 -10.60 15.00
C PHE A 346 8.45 -10.94 15.17
N VAL A 347 9.24 -10.82 14.11
CA VAL A 347 10.69 -11.03 14.13
C VAL A 347 11.38 -9.67 13.99
N TRP A 348 12.17 -9.31 15.00
CA TRP A 348 12.85 -8.04 15.08
C TRP A 348 14.19 -8.09 14.35
N ASN A 349 14.19 -7.74 13.07
CA ASN A 349 15.42 -7.52 12.32
C ASN A 349 16.12 -6.22 12.76
N ASP A 350 15.34 -5.22 13.15
CA ASP A 350 15.79 -4.03 13.84
C ASP A 350 15.06 -3.95 15.18
N PRO A 351 15.70 -4.34 16.31
CA PRO A 351 15.07 -4.33 17.63
C PRO A 351 14.70 -2.92 18.09
N PHE A 352 15.38 -1.91 17.57
CA PHE A 352 15.16 -0.53 17.93
C PHE A 352 15.05 0.30 16.67
N PRO A 353 13.93 0.16 15.96
CA PRO A 353 13.75 0.91 14.73
C PRO A 353 13.67 2.42 14.98
N ASP A 354 13.59 2.85 16.25
CA ASP A 354 13.68 4.24 16.72
C ASP A 354 15.05 4.61 17.33
N SER A 355 16.03 3.70 17.42
CA SER A 355 17.41 4.02 17.89
C SER A 355 18.37 4.46 16.77
N MET A 356 17.89 4.46 15.53
CA MET A 356 18.60 4.94 14.35
C MET A 356 18.05 6.29 13.86
N ASP A 357 17.64 7.18 14.77
CA ASP A 357 17.57 8.63 14.48
C ASP A 357 18.81 9.37 15.03
N THR A 358 19.96 8.68 15.09
CA THR A 358 21.28 9.31 15.13
C THR A 358 22.20 8.69 14.08
N ILE A 359 21.82 8.87 12.80
CA ILE A 359 22.79 9.14 11.74
C ILE A 359 22.37 10.45 11.09
N SER A 360 22.96 11.54 11.58
CA SER A 360 23.28 12.69 10.75
C SER A 360 24.30 12.21 9.72
N ASP A 361 23.87 11.78 8.53
CA ASP A 361 24.73 11.74 7.34
C ASP A 361 23.90 11.94 6.07
N MET A 362 24.47 12.75 5.17
CA MET A 362 23.86 13.21 3.93
C MET A 362 23.40 12.05 3.04
N GLN A 363 22.12 12.02 2.68
CA GLN A 363 21.65 11.11 1.65
C GLN A 363 22.03 11.64 0.26
N GLN A 364 23.06 11.05 -0.35
CA GLN A 364 23.37 11.21 -1.76
C GLN A 364 22.66 10.13 -2.57
N ILE A 365 21.56 10.49 -3.23
CA ILE A 365 20.93 9.61 -4.21
C ILE A 365 21.58 9.89 -5.57
N VAL A 366 22.27 8.89 -6.11
CA VAL A 366 22.78 8.90 -7.48
C VAL A 366 21.66 8.46 -8.40
N ASN A 367 21.22 9.34 -9.29
CA ASN A 367 20.26 8.97 -10.32
C ASN A 367 20.89 7.90 -11.24
N PRO A 368 20.34 6.67 -11.31
CA PRO A 368 20.97 5.54 -12.03
C PRO A 368 21.03 5.72 -13.55
N PHE A 369 20.33 6.71 -14.11
CA PHE A 369 20.31 7.01 -15.54
C PHE A 369 21.15 8.24 -15.93
N THR A 370 21.48 9.12 -14.97
CA THR A 370 22.22 10.37 -15.26
C THR A 370 23.52 10.54 -14.46
N GLY A 371 23.77 9.69 -13.46
CA GLY A 371 24.97 9.76 -12.61
C GLY A 371 25.05 11.00 -11.70
N LYS A 372 24.04 11.89 -11.73
CA LYS A 372 24.03 13.11 -10.93
C LYS A 372 23.58 12.82 -9.49
N LYS A 373 24.34 13.33 -8.53
CA LYS A 373 24.08 13.30 -7.09
C LYS A 373 23.07 14.39 -6.72
N ARG A 374 22.05 14.05 -5.94
CA ARG A 374 21.23 15.03 -5.20
C ARG A 374 21.34 14.75 -3.71
N GLU A 375 21.47 15.82 -2.94
CA GLU A 375 21.61 15.83 -1.48
C GLU A 375 20.29 16.30 -0.84
N TYR A 376 19.87 15.62 0.23
CA TYR A 376 18.70 16.00 1.04
C TYR A 376 19.15 16.19 2.50
N HIS A 377 18.68 17.27 3.15
CA HIS A 377 18.92 17.56 4.57
C HIS A 377 17.64 17.33 5.38
N ALA A 378 17.74 16.61 6.50
CA ALA A 378 16.66 16.46 7.48
C ALA A 378 16.87 17.47 8.63
N TYR A 379 15.78 18.09 9.09
CA TYR A 379 15.78 19.18 10.05
C TYR A 379 14.62 19.00 11.06
N GLU A 380 14.85 19.28 12.36
CA GLU A 380 13.85 19.11 13.43
C GLU A 380 13.64 20.38 14.28
N PHE A 381 12.41 20.62 14.76
CA PHE A 381 12.07 21.72 15.66
C PHE A 381 10.91 21.33 16.60
N ALA A 382 10.67 22.12 17.66
CA ALA A 382 9.58 21.91 18.60
C ALA A 382 8.87 23.22 18.97
N ILE A 383 7.53 23.22 18.95
CA ILE A 383 6.67 24.33 19.42
C ILE A 383 5.99 23.89 20.71
N LYS A 384 5.94 24.77 21.72
CA LYS A 384 5.32 24.49 23.03
C LYS A 384 4.24 25.51 23.35
N CYS A 385 3.12 25.04 23.88
CA CYS A 385 2.01 25.87 24.34
C CYS A 385 1.55 25.41 25.73
N VAL A 386 1.23 26.36 26.62
CA VAL A 386 0.66 26.10 27.94
C VAL A 386 -0.77 26.65 27.98
N LEU A 387 -1.73 25.79 28.30
CA LEU A 387 -3.14 26.14 28.42
C LEU A 387 -3.52 26.26 29.90
N ASP A 388 -3.75 27.48 30.37
CA ASP A 388 -4.09 27.71 31.79
C ASP A 388 -5.55 27.41 32.12
N ASN A 389 -6.47 27.69 31.19
CA ASN A 389 -7.90 27.42 31.34
C ASN A 389 -8.51 26.87 30.03
N VAL A 390 -8.59 25.54 29.95
CA VAL A 390 -9.10 24.79 28.79
C VAL A 390 -10.61 24.99 28.60
N ASP A 391 -11.34 25.40 29.64
CA ASP A 391 -12.80 25.55 29.57
C ASP A 391 -13.23 26.77 28.73
N ILE A 392 -12.34 27.74 28.51
CA ILE A 392 -12.59 28.95 27.71
C ILE A 392 -12.63 28.64 26.19
N LEU A 393 -12.13 27.48 25.76
CA LEU A 393 -12.01 27.09 24.34
C LEU A 393 -13.34 26.72 23.65
N GLU A 394 -14.49 26.80 24.33
CA GLU A 394 -15.80 26.39 23.79
C GLU A 394 -16.37 27.34 22.71
N THR A 395 -15.79 28.53 22.50
CA THR A 395 -16.35 29.53 21.57
C THR A 395 -15.38 30.03 20.49
N GLU A 396 -14.08 30.15 20.80
CA GLU A 396 -13.04 30.49 19.82
C GLU A 396 -11.75 29.73 20.20
N GLY A 397 -11.09 29.10 19.21
CA GLY A 397 -9.81 28.40 19.42
C GLY A 397 -8.70 29.34 19.85
N ILE A 398 -7.59 28.79 20.36
CA ILE A 398 -6.37 29.58 20.60
C ILE A 398 -5.35 29.35 19.50
N HIS A 399 -4.61 30.39 19.16
CA HIS A 399 -3.43 30.28 18.33
C HIS A 399 -2.19 30.63 19.15
N THR A 400 -1.10 29.90 18.95
CA THR A 400 0.20 30.30 19.49
C THR A 400 0.78 31.46 18.70
N ASP A 401 1.76 32.14 19.30
CA ASP A 401 2.63 33.05 18.56
C ASP A 401 3.32 32.30 17.41
N LYS A 402 3.66 33.05 16.36
CA LYS A 402 4.36 32.51 15.19
C LYS A 402 5.83 32.31 15.53
N GLU A 403 6.34 31.11 15.29
CA GLU A 403 7.76 30.76 15.43
C GLU A 403 8.37 30.45 14.06
N ASN A 404 9.52 31.05 13.72
CA ASN A 404 10.21 30.76 12.48
C ASN A 404 11.20 29.61 12.69
N HIS A 405 11.00 28.52 11.95
CA HIS A 405 11.90 27.37 11.92
C HIS A 405 12.23 27.02 10.46
N PHE A 406 13.52 26.99 10.12
CA PHE A 406 14.01 26.68 8.77
C PHE A 406 13.53 27.65 7.68
N ASP A 407 13.45 28.95 8.00
CA ASP A 407 12.91 30.02 7.14
C ASP A 407 11.44 29.82 6.77
N ILE A 408 10.70 29.09 7.61
CA ILE A 408 9.28 28.82 7.48
C ILE A 408 8.60 29.25 8.80
N PRO A 409 7.61 30.15 8.76
CA PRO A 409 6.85 30.51 9.95
C PRO A 409 5.81 29.43 10.26
N TRP A 410 5.79 28.98 11.52
CA TRP A 410 4.87 27.97 12.04
C TRP A 410 4.06 28.54 13.21
N LYS A 411 2.85 28.03 13.45
CA LYS A 411 2.09 28.25 14.70
C LYS A 411 1.23 27.03 14.99
N LEU A 412 0.73 26.89 16.22
CA LEU A 412 -0.29 25.91 16.58
C LEU A 412 -1.64 26.58 16.70
N GLU A 413 -2.69 25.84 16.34
CA GLU A 413 -4.08 26.17 16.65
C GLU A 413 -4.69 25.05 17.48
N ILE A 414 -5.42 25.40 18.54
CA ILE A 414 -6.04 24.43 19.44
C ILE A 414 -7.50 24.77 19.62
N LEU A 415 -8.35 23.83 19.22
CA LEU A 415 -9.81 23.90 19.30
C LEU A 415 -10.32 22.86 20.30
N ARG A 416 -11.43 23.18 20.97
CA ARG A 416 -12.13 22.22 21.82
C ARG A 416 -13.45 21.81 21.17
N ASP A 417 -13.67 20.50 21.09
CA ASP A 417 -14.95 19.90 20.67
C ASP A 417 -15.40 18.89 21.74
N GLY A 418 -16.30 19.32 22.62
CA GLY A 418 -16.76 18.54 23.76
C GLY A 418 -15.63 18.14 24.72
N ASP A 419 -15.37 16.83 24.80
CA ASP A 419 -14.32 16.21 25.63
C ASP A 419 -12.97 16.06 24.91
N PHE A 420 -12.85 16.57 23.68
CA PHE A 420 -11.66 16.43 22.86
C PHE A 420 -10.99 17.78 22.57
N LEU A 421 -9.66 17.73 22.44
CA LEU A 421 -8.84 18.82 21.92
C LEU A 421 -8.39 18.44 20.51
N SER A 422 -8.72 19.28 19.54
CA SER A 422 -8.19 19.21 18.18
C SER A 422 -7.03 20.18 18.06
N ILE A 423 -5.85 19.66 17.72
CA ILE A 423 -4.62 20.44 17.60
C ILE A 423 -4.23 20.48 16.13
N TYR A 424 -3.95 21.67 15.62
CA TYR A 424 -3.55 21.92 14.26
C TYR A 424 -2.14 22.53 14.23
N LEU A 425 -1.32 22.06 13.28
CA LEU A 425 -0.05 22.70 12.98
C LEU A 425 -0.22 23.54 11.72
N ASP A 426 0.10 24.82 11.83
CA ASP A 426 -0.03 25.77 10.75
C ASP A 426 1.33 26.13 10.18
N CYS A 427 1.47 25.99 8.86
CA CYS A 427 2.57 26.54 8.10
C CYS A 427 2.13 27.88 7.49
N VAL A 428 2.61 28.98 8.06
CA VAL A 428 2.19 30.36 7.73
C VAL A 428 3.04 30.97 6.61
N LYS A 429 3.80 30.14 5.88
CA LYS A 429 4.66 30.60 4.79
C LYS A 429 3.80 31.19 3.69
N LEU A 430 4.00 32.50 3.44
CA LEU A 430 3.22 33.27 2.47
C LEU A 430 3.30 32.62 1.08
N ASN A 431 2.22 32.74 0.31
CA ASN A 431 2.16 32.34 -1.09
C ASN A 431 3.13 33.17 -1.93
N CYS A 432 4.42 32.83 -1.90
CA CYS A 432 5.41 33.33 -2.84
C CYS A 432 5.26 32.57 -4.17
N GLU A 433 5.60 33.23 -5.28
CA GLU A 433 5.36 32.77 -6.67
C GLU A 433 6.03 31.44 -7.02
N ASP A 434 7.00 30.98 -6.21
CA ASP A 434 7.67 29.70 -6.38
C ASP A 434 6.96 28.56 -5.63
N PRO A 435 6.72 27.41 -6.30
CA PRO A 435 6.12 26.24 -5.67
C PRO A 435 7.08 25.66 -4.62
N TRP A 436 6.57 25.50 -3.40
CA TRP A 436 7.29 24.86 -2.30
C TRP A 436 6.43 23.80 -1.62
N GLU A 437 7.10 22.82 -1.03
CA GLU A 437 6.50 21.72 -0.28
C GLU A 437 7.41 21.41 0.91
N VAL A 438 6.79 21.13 2.05
CA VAL A 438 7.43 20.69 3.29
C VAL A 438 6.66 19.49 3.79
N THR A 439 7.35 18.37 3.94
CA THR A 439 6.81 17.21 4.65
C THR A 439 7.42 17.17 6.04
N THR A 440 6.59 17.08 7.08
CA THR A 440 7.04 16.94 8.47
C THR A 440 6.54 15.62 9.04
N GLU A 441 7.39 14.94 9.81
CA GLU A 441 6.92 13.96 10.79
C GLU A 441 6.70 14.71 12.10
N THR A 442 5.43 14.88 12.48
CA THR A 442 5.04 15.68 13.64
C THR A 442 4.68 14.76 14.80
N THR A 443 5.31 14.96 15.95
CA THR A 443 4.91 14.33 17.22
C THR A 443 4.22 15.36 18.11
N VAL A 444 2.97 15.08 18.49
CA VAL A 444 2.18 15.94 19.40
C VAL A 444 2.14 15.30 20.78
N GLN A 445 2.48 16.07 21.81
CA GLN A 445 2.47 15.62 23.21
C GLN A 445 1.61 16.56 24.05
N VAL A 446 0.59 16.02 24.72
CA VAL A 446 -0.25 16.76 25.66
C VAL A 446 -0.01 16.24 27.07
N LEU A 447 0.48 17.11 27.94
CA LEU A 447 0.80 16.81 29.33
C LEU A 447 -0.23 17.49 30.26
N SER A 448 -0.90 16.71 31.10
CA SER A 448 -1.82 17.24 32.12
C SER A 448 -1.04 17.78 33.32
N LYS A 449 -1.66 18.68 34.11
CA LYS A 449 -1.09 19.15 35.38
C LYS A 449 -0.86 18.01 36.40
N ASN A 450 -1.57 16.89 36.23
CA ASN A 450 -1.47 15.72 37.10
C ASN A 450 -0.37 14.73 36.64
N GLY A 451 0.33 15.02 35.54
CA GLY A 451 1.43 14.21 35.03
C GLY A 451 1.04 13.17 33.98
N ASP A 452 -0.22 13.14 33.54
CA ASP A 452 -0.66 12.26 32.46
C ASP A 452 -0.17 12.77 31.11
N LEU A 453 0.33 11.88 30.26
CA LEU A 453 0.89 12.21 28.94
C LEU A 453 0.15 11.43 27.86
N GLN A 454 -0.40 12.14 26.88
CA GLN A 454 -0.85 11.56 25.61
C GLN A 454 0.09 11.99 24.49
N THR A 455 0.44 11.05 23.61
CA THR A 455 1.34 11.30 22.47
C THR A 455 0.72 10.78 21.19
N MET A 456 0.81 11.56 20.11
CA MET A 456 0.42 11.15 18.76
C MET A 456 1.54 11.48 17.77
N LYS A 457 1.65 10.70 16.70
CA LYS A 457 2.56 10.95 15.58
C LYS A 457 1.79 11.02 14.27
N LYS A 458 2.08 12.00 13.44
CA LYS A 458 1.43 12.20 12.13
C LYS A 458 2.42 12.76 11.11
N ILE A 459 2.39 12.23 9.89
CA ILE A 459 3.11 12.83 8.76
C ILE A 459 2.18 13.88 8.13
N CYS A 460 2.69 15.11 7.99
CA CYS A 460 1.95 16.25 7.49
C CYS A 460 2.67 16.82 6.26
N GLN A 461 1.91 17.25 5.25
CA GLN A 461 2.45 17.85 4.03
C GLN A 461 1.87 19.24 3.82
N PHE A 462 2.73 20.26 3.88
CA PHE A 462 2.41 21.67 3.67
C PHE A 462 2.98 22.13 2.33
N GLY A 463 2.29 23.01 1.64
CA GLY A 463 2.82 23.57 0.39
C GLY A 463 1.81 24.47 -0.31
N ASN A 464 2.29 25.15 -1.35
CA ASN A 464 1.47 26.00 -2.23
C ASN A 464 1.46 25.51 -3.68
N ALA A 465 1.96 24.29 -3.95
CA ALA A 465 2.06 23.72 -5.28
C ALA A 465 0.85 22.84 -5.64
N ASN A 466 0.11 23.22 -6.68
CA ASN A 466 -0.92 22.51 -7.46
C ASN A 466 -1.45 21.14 -6.96
N SER A 467 -1.95 21.11 -5.72
CA SER A 467 -3.03 20.27 -5.14
C SER A 467 -2.95 20.15 -3.62
N ILE A 468 -1.97 20.77 -2.96
CA ILE A 468 -1.94 20.98 -1.51
C ILE A 468 -2.20 22.47 -1.32
N PHE A 469 -3.43 22.84 -0.95
CA PHE A 469 -3.74 24.14 -0.33
C PHE A 469 -4.03 23.82 1.12
N THR A 470 -2.96 23.56 1.87
CA THR A 470 -3.10 23.08 3.23
C THR A 470 -2.06 23.81 4.06
N SER A 471 -2.47 24.99 4.54
CA SER A 471 -1.72 25.78 5.49
C SER A 471 -1.93 25.29 6.92
N GLU A 472 -2.93 24.44 7.15
CA GLU A 472 -3.42 23.99 8.45
C GLU A 472 -3.80 22.51 8.35
N ILE A 473 -3.23 21.67 9.22
CA ILE A 473 -3.50 20.23 9.26
C ILE A 473 -3.83 19.84 10.69
N ASP A 474 -4.96 19.16 10.89
CA ASP A 474 -5.29 18.49 12.16
C ASP A 474 -4.19 17.47 12.47
N ILE A 475 -3.36 17.75 13.47
CA ILE A 475 -2.28 16.87 13.94
C ILE A 475 -2.72 15.97 15.09
N GLY A 476 -3.95 16.15 15.58
CA GLY A 476 -4.82 15.09 16.05
C GLY A 476 -5.83 15.48 17.13
N ILE A 477 -6.63 14.49 17.51
CA ILE A 477 -7.76 14.60 18.43
C ILE A 477 -7.41 13.83 19.72
N ILE A 478 -7.24 14.55 20.82
CA ILE A 478 -6.84 13.99 22.13
C ILE A 478 -8.00 14.13 23.10
N ARG A 479 -8.35 13.04 23.81
CA ARG A 479 -9.36 13.09 24.87
C ARG A 479 -8.79 13.86 26.07
N ARG A 480 -9.55 14.81 26.62
CA ARG A 480 -9.16 15.59 27.80
C ARG A 480 -8.72 14.64 28.93
N LEU A 481 -7.54 14.93 29.49
CA LEU A 481 -6.94 14.26 30.65
C LEU A 481 -7.50 14.82 31.96
#